data_AF-A0A7Y7DEP1-F1
#
_entry.id   AF-A0A7Y7DEP1-F1
#
_cell.length_a   1.000
_cell.length_b   1.000
_cell.length_c   1.000
_cell.angle_alpha   90.00
_cell.angle_beta   90.00
_cell.angle_gamma   90.00
#
_symmetry.space_group_name_H-M   'P 1'
#
loop_
_entity.id
_entity.type
_entity.pdbx_description
1 polymer ?
#
loop_
_entity_poly.entity_id
_entity_poly.type
_entity_poly.pdbx_seq_one_letter_code
_entity_poly.pdbx_strand_id
1 'polypeptide(L)'
;MKTYQHLFFDLDHTLWDYDRNVTESLQELYEIYGLHDLGIPSFEKFFESFHAVNFQLWDWYNEGKIDKHNLRKERFPRIFDYAGGRADAIPAEFEEDFM
;
A
#
# COMPACT_ATOMS: atom_id res chain seq x y z
N MET A 1 44.03 -4.19 -0.70
CA MET A 1 42.56 -4.06 -0.52
C MET A 1 41.90 -4.39 -1.83
N LYS A 2 40.77 -5.10 -1.83
CA LYS A 2 39.96 -5.24 -3.04
C LYS A 2 39.17 -3.95 -3.25
N THR A 3 39.28 -3.38 -4.45
CA THR A 3 38.51 -2.21 -4.86
C THR A 3 37.25 -2.70 -5.56
N TYR A 4 36.08 -2.49 -4.96
CA TYR A 4 34.81 -2.79 -5.61
C TYR A 4 34.56 -1.78 -6.73
N GLN A 5 34.14 -2.27 -7.91
CA GLN A 5 33.81 -1.40 -9.06
C GLN A 5 32.30 -1.14 -9.19
N HIS A 6 31.47 -2.00 -8.61
CA HIS A 6 30.02 -1.89 -8.63
C HIS A 6 29.47 -2.13 -7.24
N LEU A 7 28.53 -1.28 -6.83
CA LEU A 7 27.77 -1.41 -5.59
C LEU A 7 26.30 -1.49 -5.99
N PHE A 8 25.61 -2.51 -5.49
CA PHE A 8 24.17 -2.67 -5.66
C PHE A 8 23.54 -2.36 -4.32
N PHE A 9 22.65 -1.38 -4.30
CA PHE A 9 21.84 -1.05 -3.15
C PHE A 9 20.40 -1.40 -3.47
N ASP A 10 19.75 -2.02 -2.49
CA ASP A 10 18.30 -2.02 -2.46
C ASP A 10 17.80 -0.60 -2.14
N LEU A 11 16.57 -0.28 -2.51
CA LEU A 11 16.00 1.04 -2.25
C LEU A 11 15.28 1.04 -0.89
N ASP A 12 14.23 0.26 -0.79
CA ASP A 12 13.34 0.20 0.37
C ASP A 12 14.07 -0.43 1.57
N HIS A 13 13.90 0.16 2.75
CA HIS A 13 14.58 -0.22 3.99
C HIS A 13 16.12 -0.20 3.93
N THR A 14 16.73 0.33 2.87
CA THR A 14 18.18 0.48 2.73
C THR A 14 18.58 1.94 2.53
N LEU A 15 18.07 2.58 1.47
CA LEU A 15 18.29 4.01 1.19
C LEU A 15 17.05 4.86 1.49
N TRP A 16 15.88 4.23 1.51
CA TRP A 16 14.58 4.87 1.65
C TRP A 16 13.82 4.31 2.86
N ASP A 17 13.31 5.19 3.72
CA ASP A 17 12.49 4.82 4.88
C ASP A 17 11.04 4.52 4.42
N TYR A 18 10.88 3.34 3.83
CA TYR A 18 9.61 2.91 3.25
C TYR A 18 8.48 2.89 4.28
N ASP A 19 8.73 2.33 5.47
CA ASP A 19 7.72 2.19 6.52
C ASP A 19 7.14 3.54 6.93
N ARG A 20 8.01 4.51 7.20
CA ARG A 20 7.59 5.84 7.61
C ARG A 20 6.82 6.55 6.49
N ASN A 21 7.33 6.51 5.26
CA ASN A 21 6.70 7.20 4.14
C ASN A 21 5.31 6.62 3.83
N VAL A 22 5.18 5.29 3.80
CA VAL A 22 3.86 4.64 3.61
C VAL A 22 2.90 4.98 4.73
N THR A 23 3.35 4.99 5.98
CA THR A 23 2.50 5.35 7.13
C THR A 23 2.00 6.78 7.00
N GLU A 24 2.90 7.74 6.72
CA GLU A 24 2.56 9.16 6.57
C GLU A 24 1.60 9.38 5.37
N SER A 25 1.87 8.77 4.21
CA SER A 25 0.99 8.87 3.04
C SER A 25 -0.39 8.27 3.28
N LEU A 26 -0.48 7.10 3.92
CA LEU A 26 -1.78 6.49 4.22
C LEU A 26 -2.57 7.29 5.25
N GLN A 27 -1.90 7.92 6.22
CA GLN A 27 -2.53 8.81 7.19
C GLN A 27 -3.11 10.04 6.47
N GLU A 28 -2.34 10.67 5.59
CA GLU A 28 -2.79 11.81 4.80
C GLU A 28 -3.99 11.45 3.91
N LEU A 29 -3.94 10.32 3.20
CA LEU A 29 -5.05 9.84 2.38
C LEU A 29 -6.30 9.52 3.22
N TYR A 30 -6.12 8.95 4.40
CA TYR A 30 -7.24 8.68 5.31
C TYR A 30 -8.00 9.95 5.67
N GLU A 31 -7.27 11.04 5.92
CA GLU A 31 -7.83 12.35 6.26
C GLU A 31 -8.40 13.08 5.04
N ILE A 32 -7.65 13.20 3.95
CA ILE A 32 -8.05 13.91 2.72
C ILE A 32 -9.37 13.36 2.16
N TYR A 33 -9.50 12.03 2.15
CA TYR A 33 -10.67 11.36 1.60
C TYR A 33 -11.75 11.06 2.62
N GLY A 34 -11.57 11.46 3.89
CA GLY A 34 -12.57 11.29 4.93
C GLY A 34 -12.99 9.83 5.10
N LEU A 35 -12.04 8.89 5.13
CA LEU A 35 -12.35 7.45 5.07
C LEU A 35 -13.20 6.96 6.25
N HIS A 36 -13.17 7.70 7.37
CA HIS A 36 -14.13 7.55 8.47
C HIS A 36 -15.57 7.55 7.99
N ASP A 37 -15.94 8.54 7.16
CA ASP A 37 -17.29 8.73 6.65
C ASP A 37 -17.65 7.72 5.55
N LEU A 38 -16.63 7.03 5.00
CA LEU A 38 -16.78 5.93 4.03
C LEU A 38 -16.88 4.55 4.69
N GLY A 39 -16.94 4.50 6.03
CA GLY A 39 -17.17 3.28 6.81
C GLY A 39 -15.90 2.64 7.37
N ILE A 40 -14.72 3.24 7.19
CA ILE A 40 -13.48 2.76 7.80
C ILE A 40 -13.25 3.52 9.11
N PRO A 41 -13.49 2.91 10.28
CA PRO A 41 -13.71 3.66 11.53
C PRO A 41 -12.47 4.32 12.13
N SER A 42 -11.26 3.88 11.76
CA SER A 42 -10.01 4.47 12.24
C SER A 42 -8.87 4.25 11.25
N PHE A 43 -7.84 5.10 11.35
CA PHE A 43 -6.61 4.93 10.57
C PHE A 43 -5.93 3.60 10.88
N GLU A 44 -5.91 3.16 12.14
CA GLU A 44 -5.30 1.90 12.53
C GLU A 44 -5.96 0.71 11.82
N LYS A 45 -7.29 0.73 11.65
CA LYS A 45 -8.01 -0.30 10.89
C LYS A 45 -7.67 -0.27 9.41
N PHE A 46 -7.58 0.93 8.84
CA PHE A 46 -7.14 1.11 7.46
C PHE A 46 -5.71 0.58 7.24
N PHE A 47 -4.80 0.94 8.15
CA PHE A 47 -3.38 0.60 8.09
C PHE A 47 -3.12 -0.90 8.32
N GLU A 48 -3.81 -1.53 9.30
CA GLU A 48 -3.80 -2.98 9.50
C GLU A 48 -4.24 -3.72 8.23
N SER A 49 -5.32 -3.22 7.60
CA SER A 49 -5.84 -3.78 6.35
C SER A 49 -4.85 -3.62 5.19
N PHE A 50 -4.27 -2.43 5.04
CA PHE A 50 -3.23 -2.16 4.05
C PHE A 50 -2.08 -3.16 4.16
N HIS A 51 -1.52 -3.34 5.36
CA HIS A 51 -0.41 -4.27 5.56
C HIS A 51 -0.77 -5.70 5.21
N ALA A 52 -1.92 -6.20 5.69
CA ALA A 52 -2.34 -7.57 5.44
C ALA A 52 -2.54 -7.86 3.95
N VAL A 53 -3.25 -6.97 3.24
CA VAL A 53 -3.56 -7.15 1.82
C VAL A 53 -2.33 -6.90 0.96
N ASN A 54 -1.56 -5.84 1.21
CA ASN A 54 -0.38 -5.51 0.41
C ASN A 54 0.67 -6.64 0.51
N PHE A 55 0.90 -7.17 1.72
CA PHE A 55 1.78 -8.32 1.91
C PHE A 55 1.33 -9.53 1.09
N GLN A 56 0.04 -9.91 1.20
CA GLN A 56 -0.50 -11.05 0.46
C GLN A 56 -0.39 -10.89 -1.06
N LEU A 57 -0.66 -9.69 -1.59
CA LEU A 57 -0.59 -9.45 -3.03
C LEU A 57 0.87 -9.47 -3.53
N TRP A 58 1.80 -8.95 -2.75
CA TRP A 58 3.23 -9.05 -3.08
C TRP A 58 3.73 -10.50 -3.04
N ASP A 59 3.29 -11.30 -2.07
CA ASP A 59 3.59 -12.74 -2.05
C ASP A 59 3.08 -13.44 -3.32
N TRP A 60 1.84 -13.17 -3.73
CA TRP A 60 1.29 -13.72 -4.97
C TRP A 60 2.05 -13.25 -6.21
N TYR A 61 2.47 -11.99 -6.25
CA TYR A 61 3.29 -11.48 -7.35
C TYR A 61 4.67 -12.16 -7.39
N ASN A 62 5.32 -12.33 -6.24
CA ASN A 62 6.62 -12.99 -6.13
C ASN A 62 6.55 -14.47 -6.55
N GLU A 63 5.43 -15.14 -6.30
CA GLU A 63 5.14 -16.51 -6.76
C GLU A 63 4.66 -16.57 -8.22
N GLY A 64 4.48 -15.43 -8.90
CA GLY A 64 3.99 -15.36 -10.28
C GLY A 64 2.50 -15.68 -10.46
N LYS A 65 1.71 -15.67 -9.38
CA LYS A 65 0.25 -15.92 -9.41
C LYS A 65 -0.55 -14.75 -9.97
N ILE A 66 -0.04 -13.53 -9.80
CA ILE A 66 -0.60 -12.30 -10.37
C ILE A 66 0.51 -11.47 -11.02
N ASP A 67 0.17 -10.65 -11.99
CA ASP A 67 1.07 -9.63 -12.52
C ASP A 67 0.96 -8.31 -11.74
N LYS A 68 1.87 -7.38 -12.03
CA LYS A 68 1.90 -6.06 -11.37
C LYS A 68 0.66 -5.22 -11.66
N HIS A 69 -0.01 -5.43 -12.80
CA HIS A 69 -1.23 -4.73 -13.15
C HIS A 69 -2.40 -5.17 -12.26
N ASN A 70 -2.58 -6.48 -12.11
CA ASN A 70 -3.59 -7.07 -11.23
C ASN A 70 -3.31 -6.76 -9.76
N LEU A 71 -2.04 -6.74 -9.34
CA LEU A 71 -1.67 -6.31 -7.98
C LEU A 71 -2.22 -4.92 -7.67
N ARG A 72 -1.95 -3.93 -8.54
CA ARG A 72 -2.45 -2.55 -8.34
C ARG A 72 -3.97 -2.48 -8.38
N LYS A 73 -4.57 -3.11 -9.40
CA LYS A 73 -6.03 -3.14 -9.57
C LYS A 73 -6.76 -3.71 -8.37
N GLU A 74 -6.20 -4.72 -7.71
CA GLU A 74 -6.86 -5.41 -6.60
C GLU A 74 -6.54 -4.82 -5.23
N ARG A 75 -5.49 -4.01 -5.10
CA ARG A 75 -4.96 -3.55 -3.81
C ARG A 75 -5.98 -2.80 -2.98
N PHE A 76 -6.35 -1.57 -3.37
CA PHE A 76 -7.27 -0.77 -2.56
C PHE A 76 -8.70 -1.32 -2.47
N PRO A 77 -9.27 -1.95 -3.51
CA PRO A 77 -10.55 -2.65 -3.37
C PRO A 77 -10.54 -3.67 -2.22
N ARG A 78 -9.51 -4.54 -2.16
CA ARG A 78 -9.37 -5.52 -1.09
C ARG A 78 -9.09 -4.88 0.28
N ILE A 79 -8.31 -3.80 0.31
CA ILE A 79 -8.01 -3.07 1.57
C ILE A 79 -9.27 -2.46 2.15
N PHE A 80 -10.07 -1.78 1.33
CA PHE A 80 -11.32 -1.16 1.81
C PHE A 80 -12.29 -2.22 2.30
N ASP A 81 -12.49 -3.30 1.54
CA ASP A 81 -13.35 -4.41 1.94
C ASP A 81 -12.91 -5.01 3.29
N TYR A 82 -11.61 -5.22 3.49
CA TYR A 82 -11.09 -5.81 4.73
C TYR A 82 -11.08 -4.80 5.91
N ALA A 83 -11.01 -3.50 5.63
CA ALA A 83 -11.12 -2.44 6.63
C ALA A 83 -12.57 -2.13 7.06
N GLY A 84 -13.57 -2.75 6.40
CA GLY A 84 -14.99 -2.54 6.66
C GLY A 84 -15.64 -1.41 5.84
N GLY A 85 -14.89 -0.81 4.92
CA GLY A 85 -15.39 0.14 3.94
C GLY A 85 -16.13 -0.54 2.79
N ARG A 86 -16.62 0.25 1.83
CA ARG A 86 -17.25 -0.26 0.60
C ARG A 86 -16.38 0.03 -0.60
N ALA A 87 -16.10 -0.99 -1.43
CA ALA A 87 -15.30 -0.82 -2.64
C ALA A 87 -15.90 0.17 -3.66
N ASP A 88 -17.22 0.37 -3.68
CA ASP A 88 -17.90 1.35 -4.55
C ASP A 88 -17.75 2.81 -4.06
N ALA A 89 -17.23 3.00 -2.85
CA ALA A 89 -17.01 4.31 -2.24
C ALA A 89 -15.56 4.79 -2.37
N ILE A 90 -14.66 3.98 -2.95
CA ILE A 90 -13.25 4.35 -3.13
C ILE A 90 -13.17 5.54 -4.10
N PRO A 91 -12.54 6.66 -3.71
CA PRO A 91 -12.28 7.78 -4.61
C PRO A 91 -11.49 7.33 -5.85
N ALA A 92 -11.82 7.85 -7.03
CA ALA A 92 -11.24 7.39 -8.28
C ALA A 92 -9.72 7.66 -8.34
N GLU A 93 -9.29 8.75 -7.71
CA GLU A 93 -7.92 9.25 -7.66
C GLU A 93 -7.09 8.57 -6.55
N PHE A 94 -7.70 7.75 -5.68
CA PHE A 94 -7.06 7.23 -4.46
C PHE A 94 -5.78 6.40 -4.72
N GLU A 95 -5.80 5.51 -5.72
CA GLU A 95 -4.62 4.73 -6.09
C GLU A 95 -3.54 5.62 -6.73
N GLU A 96 -3.93 6.67 -7.46
CA GLU A 96 -2.98 7.60 -8.07
C GLU A 96 -2.29 8.46 -7.01
N ASP A 97 -3.05 8.99 -6.05
CA ASP A 97 -2.49 9.82 -4.96
C ASP A 97 -1.62 9.03 -3.97
N PHE A 98 -1.78 7.71 -3.90
CA PHE A 98 -0.90 6.85 -3.12
C PHE A 98 0.46 6.58 -3.79
N MET A 99 0.53 6.65 -5.12
CA MET A 99 1.66 6.17 -5.92
C MET A 99 2.75 7.21 -6.15
#